data_AF-A0AAQ4CNY3-F1
#
_entry.id   AF-A0AAQ4CNY3-F1
#
_cell.length_a   1.000
_cell.length_b   1.000
_cell.length_c   1.000
_cell.angle_alpha   90.00
_cell.angle_beta   90.00
_cell.angle_gamma   90.00
#
_symmetry.space_group_name_H-M   'P 1'
#
loop_
_entity.id
_entity.type
_entity.pdbx_description
1 polymer ?
#
loop_
_entity_poly.entity_id
_entity_poly.type
_entity_poly.pdbx_seq_one_letter_code
_entity_poly.pdbx_strand_id
1 'polypeptide(L)'
;MSSVKKRRILLHYPDDMPAGFVEYTDGVSKVYDENGNFLFQIEGIFPLKPQKSLDYSWVDKVLERGLQDSRKRFILYVASRYLINVKGLSEEEAVNLLKEFYYKIPSGKIYESWLKSVVRGVKNKNLLPWSLKKIEEKDKEMYNEIMKALKS
;
A
#
# COMPACT_ATOMS: atom_id res chain seq x y z
N MET A 1 4.80 3.18 -38.95
CA MET A 1 4.36 4.44 -38.31
C MET A 1 3.62 4.07 -37.04
N SER A 2 4.28 4.23 -35.89
CA SER A 2 3.73 3.91 -34.57
C SER A 2 2.64 4.93 -34.19
N SER A 3 1.42 4.45 -33.95
CA SER A 3 0.33 5.27 -33.41
C SER A 3 0.71 5.71 -31.99
N VAL A 4 1.06 6.99 -31.83
CA VAL A 4 1.30 7.59 -30.52
C VAL A 4 -0.02 7.61 -29.76
N LYS A 5 -0.11 6.87 -28.66
CA LYS A 5 -1.32 6.78 -27.83
C LYS A 5 -1.54 8.09 -27.09
N LYS A 6 -2.26 9.02 -27.71
CA LYS A 6 -2.76 10.22 -27.06
C LYS A 6 -3.87 9.85 -26.08
N ARG A 7 -3.75 10.28 -24.82
CA ARG A 7 -4.82 10.19 -23.83
C ARG A 7 -5.31 11.60 -23.49
N ARG A 8 -6.62 11.82 -23.58
CA ARG A 8 -7.26 13.08 -23.19
C ARG A 8 -7.98 12.90 -21.85
N ILE A 9 -7.76 13.80 -20.91
CA ILE A 9 -8.41 13.84 -19.60
C ILE A 9 -9.19 15.15 -19.50
N LEU A 10 -10.49 15.10 -19.24
CA LEU A 10 -11.29 16.30 -19.00
C LEU A 10 -11.12 16.75 -17.54
N LEU A 11 -10.84 18.04 -17.36
CA LEU A 11 -10.73 18.66 -16.06
C LEU A 11 -12.06 19.31 -15.71
N HIS A 12 -12.46 19.22 -14.45
CA HIS A 12 -13.62 19.90 -13.92
C HIS A 12 -13.23 20.63 -12.63
N TYR A 13 -13.86 21.77 -12.39
CA TYR A 13 -13.82 22.47 -11.12
C TYR A 13 -14.61 21.68 -10.05
N PRO A 14 -14.43 21.98 -8.74
CA PRO A 14 -15.15 21.29 -7.67
C PRO A 14 -16.68 21.42 -7.72
N ASP A 15 -17.20 22.39 -8.47
CA ASP A 15 -18.62 22.63 -8.75
C ASP A 15 -19.09 21.93 -10.05
N ASP A 16 -18.32 20.96 -10.56
CA ASP A 16 -18.53 20.21 -11.80
C ASP A 16 -18.53 21.05 -13.10
N MET A 17 -18.14 22.32 -13.04
CA MET A 17 -17.96 23.12 -14.27
C MET A 17 -16.72 22.65 -15.04
N PRO A 18 -16.73 22.67 -16.39
CA PRO A 18 -15.58 22.28 -17.19
C PRO A 18 -14.40 23.23 -16.94
N ALA A 19 -13.24 22.67 -16.60
CA ALA A 19 -12.00 23.43 -16.35
C ALA A 19 -10.97 23.27 -17.48
N GLY A 20 -11.37 22.66 -18.60
CA GLY A 20 -10.51 22.37 -19.75
C GLY A 20 -10.09 20.91 -19.83
N PHE A 21 -8.91 20.64 -20.39
CA PHE A 21 -8.46 19.27 -20.64
C PHE A 21 -6.93 19.13 -20.66
N VAL A 22 -6.48 17.90 -20.45
CA VAL A 22 -5.08 17.50 -20.53
C VAL A 22 -4.90 16.54 -21.70
N GLU A 23 -3.86 16.78 -22.51
CA GLU A 23 -3.37 15.80 -23.48
C GLU A 23 -2.05 15.20 -22.98
N TYR A 24 -2.05 13.89 -22.77
CA TYR A 24 -0.86 13.13 -22.42
C TYR A 24 -0.26 12.46 -23.65
N THR A 25 1.00 12.82 -23.96
CA THR A 25 1.77 12.28 -25.08
C THR A 25 3.20 12.01 -24.63
N ASP A 26 3.66 10.77 -24.74
CA ASP A 26 5.06 10.36 -24.53
C ASP A 26 5.74 10.90 -23.26
N GLY A 27 5.04 10.86 -22.12
CA GLY A 27 5.60 11.29 -20.85
C GLY A 27 5.40 12.78 -20.54
N VAL A 28 4.72 13.53 -21.40
CA VAL A 28 4.42 14.95 -21.19
C VAL A 28 2.91 15.17 -21.16
N SER A 29 2.44 15.91 -20.16
CA SER A 29 1.06 16.39 -20.06
C SER A 29 0.98 17.85 -20.50
N LYS A 30 0.20 18.15 -21.54
CA LYS A 30 -0.15 19.52 -21.95
C LYS A 30 -1.54 19.87 -21.45
N VAL A 31 -1.68 20.98 -20.74
CA VAL A 31 -2.93 21.42 -20.12
C VAL A 31 -3.50 22.61 -20.88
N TYR A 32 -4.80 22.53 -21.17
CA TYR A 32 -5.57 23.52 -21.91
C TYR A 32 -6.76 24.00 -21.08
N ASP A 33 -7.17 25.24 -21.28
CA ASP A 33 -8.41 25.77 -20.69
C ASP A 33 -9.67 25.25 -21.41
N GLU A 34 -10.84 25.72 -20.99
CA GLU A 34 -12.14 25.40 -21.60
C GLU A 34 -12.26 25.83 -23.07
N ASN A 35 -11.52 26.85 -23.48
CA ASN A 35 -11.52 27.43 -24.83
C ASN A 35 -10.45 26.80 -25.75
N GLY A 36 -9.62 25.89 -25.22
CA GLY A 36 -8.52 25.26 -25.94
C GLY A 36 -7.22 26.07 -25.97
N ASN A 37 -7.12 27.13 -25.17
CA ASN A 37 -5.86 27.86 -25.01
C ASN A 37 -4.90 27.05 -24.15
N PHE A 38 -3.64 26.99 -24.58
CA PHE A 38 -2.58 26.35 -23.83
C PHE A 38 -2.30 27.11 -22.53
N LEU A 39 -2.30 26.39 -21.40
CA LEU A 39 -1.97 26.95 -20.10
C LEU A 39 -0.52 26.64 -19.73
N PHE A 40 -0.16 25.37 -19.67
CA PHE A 40 1.19 24.91 -19.30
C PHE A 40 1.44 23.46 -19.74
N GLN A 41 2.71 23.04 -19.68
CA GLN A 41 3.11 21.65 -19.86
C GLN A 41 3.92 21.16 -18.66
N ILE A 42 3.77 19.89 -18.30
CA ILE A 42 4.60 19.23 -17.29
C ILE A 42 5.13 17.89 -17.81
N GLU A 43 6.30 17.51 -17.32
CA GLU A 43 6.76 16.13 -17.43
C GLU A 43 5.98 15.25 -16.44
N GLY A 44 5.49 14.11 -16.92
CA GLY A 44 4.66 13.19 -16.16
C GLY A 44 3.15 13.37 -16.39
N ILE A 45 2.35 12.80 -15.49
CA ILE A 45 0.88 12.72 -15.59
C ILE A 45 0.24 13.86 -14.79
N PHE A 46 -0.66 14.62 -15.42
CA PHE A 46 -1.51 15.62 -14.77
C PHE A 46 -3.01 15.28 -14.92
N PRO A 47 -3.86 15.52 -13.90
CA PRO A 47 -3.50 15.88 -12.53
C PRO A 47 -2.77 14.73 -11.85
N LEU A 48 -1.85 15.05 -10.92
CA LEU A 48 -1.22 14.03 -10.09
C LEU A 48 -2.32 13.29 -9.34
N LYS A 49 -2.39 11.97 -9.50
CA LYS A 49 -3.28 11.17 -8.67
C LYS A 49 -2.89 11.42 -7.22
N PRO A 50 -3.83 11.75 -6.31
CA PRO A 50 -3.50 11.96 -4.91
C PRO A 50 -2.81 10.70 -4.41
N GLN A 51 -1.52 10.81 -4.06
CA GLN A 51 -0.84 9.73 -3.39
C GLN A 51 -1.48 9.61 -2.02
N LYS A 52 -2.23 8.54 -1.78
CA LYS A 52 -2.64 8.20 -0.43
C LYS A 52 -1.36 7.95 0.34
N SER A 53 -0.96 8.88 1.21
CA SER A 53 0.06 8.61 2.22
C SER A 53 -0.49 7.50 3.11
N LEU A 54 -0.17 6.27 2.77
CA LEU A 54 -0.52 5.12 3.58
C LEU A 54 0.48 5.12 4.73
N ASP A 55 0.09 5.77 5.83
CA ASP A 55 0.85 5.68 7.07
C ASP A 55 0.79 4.23 7.59
N TYR A 56 1.94 3.56 7.55
CA TYR A 56 2.13 2.21 8.06
C TYR A 56 2.90 2.17 9.39
N SER A 57 3.14 3.32 10.04
CA SER A 57 3.85 3.39 11.33
C SER A 57 3.21 2.52 12.41
N TRP A 58 1.90 2.31 12.33
CA TRP A 58 1.16 1.40 13.20
C TRP A 58 1.60 -0.07 13.07
N VAL A 59 2.09 -0.49 11.91
CA VAL A 59 2.56 -1.87 11.67
C VAL A 59 3.83 -2.14 12.47
N ASP A 60 4.79 -1.20 12.49
CA ASP A 60 6.01 -1.33 13.28
C ASP A 60 5.68 -1.41 14.79
N LYS A 61 4.74 -0.58 15.28
CA LYS A 61 4.28 -0.66 16.68
C LYS A 61 3.68 -2.02 17.05
N VAL A 62 2.87 -2.59 16.15
CA VAL A 62 2.29 -3.92 16.37
C VAL A 62 3.36 -5.01 16.31
N LEU A 63 4.33 -4.90 15.39
CA LEU A 63 5.47 -5.82 15.32
C LEU A 63 6.31 -5.81 16.61
N GLU A 64 6.48 -4.62 17.22
CA GLU A 64 7.21 -4.46 18.47
C GLU A 64 6.44 -5.01 19.68
N ARG A 65 5.11 -4.91 19.70
CA ARG A 65 4.30 -5.32 20.88
C ARG A 65 3.85 -6.77 20.82
N GLY A 66 3.63 -7.31 19.63
CA GLY A 66 3.04 -8.64 19.44
C GLY A 66 1.50 -8.62 19.41
N LEU A 67 0.93 -9.76 19.01
CA LEU A 67 -0.52 -10.03 19.02
C LEU A 67 -0.77 -11.41 19.62
N GLN A 68 -1.97 -11.66 20.13
CA GLN A 68 -2.26 -12.89 20.87
C GLN A 68 -2.74 -14.00 19.92
N ASP A 69 -3.94 -13.88 19.35
CA ASP A 69 -4.56 -14.95 18.58
C ASP A 69 -4.40 -14.74 17.06
N SER A 70 -4.34 -13.49 16.61
CA SER A 70 -4.34 -13.17 15.18
C SER A 70 -2.95 -13.18 14.50
N ARG A 71 -1.87 -13.59 15.20
CA ARG A 71 -0.47 -13.50 14.73
C ARG A 71 -0.24 -14.01 13.31
N LYS A 72 -0.71 -15.22 12.97
CA LYS A 72 -0.49 -15.80 11.63
C LYS A 72 -1.24 -15.02 10.54
N ARG A 73 -2.45 -14.55 10.85
CA ARG A 73 -3.27 -13.75 9.91
C ARG A 73 -2.64 -12.37 9.70
N PHE A 74 -2.14 -11.76 10.78
CA PHE A 74 -1.38 -10.52 10.71
C PHE A 74 -0.12 -10.66 9.88
N ILE A 75 0.66 -11.74 10.07
CA ILE A 75 1.84 -12.05 9.27
C ILE A 75 1.47 -12.15 7.78
N LEU A 76 0.42 -12.90 7.44
CA LEU A 76 0.04 -13.19 6.06
C LEU A 76 -0.54 -11.98 5.30
N TYR A 77 -1.36 -11.18 5.97
CA TYR A 77 -2.13 -10.11 5.32
C TYR A 77 -1.53 -8.72 5.50
N VAL A 78 -0.65 -8.53 6.49
CA VAL A 78 -0.09 -7.22 6.84
C VAL A 78 1.43 -7.26 6.91
N ALA A 79 2.01 -7.88 7.94
CA ALA A 79 3.42 -7.67 8.27
C ALA A 79 4.37 -8.13 7.17
N SER A 80 4.18 -9.33 6.60
CA SER A 80 5.06 -9.81 5.52
C SER A 80 5.05 -8.89 4.29
N ARG A 81 3.86 -8.35 3.96
CA ARG A 81 3.66 -7.44 2.82
C ARG A 81 4.26 -6.07 3.07
N TYR A 82 4.11 -5.56 4.29
CA TYR A 82 4.72 -4.32 4.73
C TYR A 82 6.25 -4.41 4.70
N LEU A 83 6.83 -5.42 5.35
CA LEU A 83 8.28 -5.55 5.46
C LEU A 83 8.96 -5.68 4.09
N ILE A 84 8.37 -6.42 3.16
CA ILE A 84 8.95 -6.66 1.84
C ILE A 84 8.63 -5.54 0.84
N ASN A 85 7.34 -5.21 0.65
CA ASN A 85 6.92 -4.37 -0.48
C ASN A 85 6.72 -2.89 -0.12
N VAL A 86 6.82 -2.53 1.17
CA VAL A 86 6.74 -1.14 1.62
C VAL A 86 8.06 -0.71 2.27
N LYS A 87 8.55 -1.47 3.25
CA LYS A 87 9.80 -1.17 3.96
C LYS A 87 11.04 -1.60 3.16
N GLY A 88 10.90 -2.51 2.20
CA GLY A 88 11.97 -2.90 1.29
C GLY A 88 13.05 -3.81 1.89
N LEU A 89 12.73 -4.54 2.95
CA LEU A 89 13.68 -5.45 3.59
C LEU A 89 13.99 -6.67 2.71
N SER A 90 15.13 -7.31 2.98
CA SER A 90 15.46 -8.61 2.39
C SER A 90 14.52 -9.72 2.92
N GLU A 91 14.45 -10.84 2.18
CA GLU A 91 13.64 -11.98 2.58
C GLU A 91 14.11 -12.57 3.93
N GLU A 92 15.42 -12.57 4.18
CA GLU A 92 16.03 -13.11 5.39
C GLU A 92 15.70 -12.24 6.60
N GLU A 93 15.91 -10.92 6.51
CA GLU A 93 15.56 -9.97 7.56
C GLU A 93 14.07 -10.03 7.91
N ALA A 94 13.21 -10.09 6.88
CA ALA A 94 11.77 -10.20 7.09
C ALA A 94 11.40 -11.51 7.80
N VAL A 95 11.98 -12.65 7.43
CA VAL A 95 11.71 -13.93 8.10
C VAL A 95 12.12 -13.87 9.57
N ASN A 96 13.29 -13.30 9.88
CA ASN A 96 13.77 -13.16 11.25
C ASN A 96 12.83 -12.27 12.09
N LEU A 97 12.46 -11.09 11.59
CA LEU A 97 11.52 -10.19 12.28
C LEU A 97 10.14 -10.81 12.50
N LEU A 98 9.61 -11.54 11.50
CA LEU A 98 8.30 -12.21 11.63
C LEU A 98 8.36 -13.36 12.65
N LYS A 99 9.50 -14.05 12.76
CA LYS A 99 9.74 -15.09 13.75
C LYS A 99 9.81 -14.48 15.16
N GLU A 100 10.57 -13.39 15.33
CA GLU A 100 10.65 -12.64 16.59
C GLU A 100 9.27 -12.13 17.02
N PHE A 101 8.54 -11.48 16.11
CA PHE A 101 7.17 -11.02 16.36
C PHE A 101 6.25 -12.16 16.85
N TYR A 102 6.28 -13.32 16.19
CA TYR A 102 5.40 -14.43 16.54
C TYR A 102 5.63 -14.94 17.98
N TYR A 103 6.89 -14.96 18.41
CA TYR A 103 7.31 -15.48 19.71
C TYR A 103 7.34 -14.44 20.83
N LYS A 104 6.97 -13.17 20.58
CA LYS A 104 6.76 -12.17 21.65
C LYS A 104 5.75 -12.63 22.69
N ILE A 105 4.73 -13.36 22.24
CA ILE A 105 3.80 -14.07 23.13
C ILE A 105 4.12 -15.57 23.02
N PRO A 106 4.61 -16.22 24.09
CA PRO A 106 5.13 -17.59 24.05
C PRO A 106 4.00 -18.63 24.01
N SER A 107 3.22 -18.64 22.94
CA SER A 107 2.16 -19.64 22.71
C SER A 107 2.14 -20.15 21.26
N GLY A 108 2.04 -21.47 21.08
CA GLY A 108 2.00 -22.10 19.76
C GLY A 108 3.35 -22.15 19.02
N LYS A 109 3.31 -22.59 17.76
CA LYS A 109 4.50 -22.78 16.92
C LYS A 109 4.30 -22.22 15.52
N ILE A 110 5.37 -21.66 14.97
CA ILE A 110 5.47 -21.23 13.58
C ILE A 110 6.65 -21.93 12.90
N TYR A 111 6.41 -22.41 11.67
CA TYR A 111 7.44 -23.06 10.86
C TYR A 111 8.17 -22.02 10.03
N GLU A 112 9.49 -22.09 10.02
CA GLU A 112 10.32 -21.19 9.22
C GLU A 112 10.08 -21.36 7.71
N SER A 113 9.83 -22.60 7.27
CA SER A 113 9.44 -22.91 5.89
C SER A 113 8.16 -22.20 5.47
N TRP A 114 7.18 -22.07 6.37
CA TRP A 114 5.95 -21.33 6.13
C TRP A 114 6.24 -19.83 5.99
N LEU A 115 7.06 -19.25 6.88
CA LEU A 115 7.46 -17.84 6.78
C LEU A 115 8.17 -17.54 5.46
N LYS A 116 9.15 -18.38 5.07
CA LYS A 116 9.87 -18.28 3.79
C LYS A 116 8.91 -18.35 2.60
N SER A 117 7.93 -19.26 2.64
CA SER A 117 6.91 -19.39 1.59
C SER A 117 6.03 -18.15 1.48
N VAL A 118 5.56 -17.62 2.61
CA VAL A 118 4.74 -16.39 2.65
C VAL A 118 5.53 -15.20 2.11
N VAL A 119 6.75 -14.99 2.60
CA VAL A 119 7.62 -13.87 2.18
C VAL A 119 7.91 -13.91 0.67
N ARG A 120 8.28 -15.08 0.12
CA ARG A 120 8.46 -15.25 -1.32
C ARG A 120 7.17 -15.00 -2.10
N GLY A 121 6.06 -15.52 -1.59
CA GLY A 121 4.74 -15.35 -2.21
C GLY A 121 4.31 -13.90 -2.31
N VAL A 122 4.52 -13.10 -1.25
CA VAL A 122 4.15 -11.67 -1.24
C VAL A 122 5.09 -10.83 -2.10
N LYS A 123 6.38 -11.17 -2.15
CA LYS A 123 7.38 -10.51 -3.01
C LYS A 123 7.04 -10.69 -4.49
N ASN A 124 6.87 -11.94 -4.91
CA ASN A 124 6.63 -12.29 -6.31
C ASN A 124 5.32 -11.69 -6.85
N LYS A 125 4.31 -11.57 -6.00
CA LYS A 125 2.98 -11.03 -6.36
C LYS A 125 2.84 -9.53 -6.06
N ASN A 126 3.89 -8.89 -5.54
CA ASN A 126 3.90 -7.49 -5.12
C ASN A 126 2.65 -7.11 -4.29
N LEU A 127 2.28 -7.96 -3.32
CA LEU A 127 1.05 -7.77 -2.54
C LEU A 127 1.24 -6.65 -1.51
N LEU A 128 0.27 -5.74 -1.43
CA LEU A 128 0.25 -4.69 -0.42
C LEU A 128 -0.45 -5.13 0.88
N PRO A 129 -0.01 -4.61 2.04
CA PRO A 129 -0.64 -4.86 3.34
C PRO A 129 -2.10 -4.39 3.34
N TRP A 130 -2.94 -5.07 4.13
CA TRP A 130 -4.31 -4.60 4.34
C TRP A 130 -4.33 -3.28 5.13
N SER A 131 -5.24 -2.38 4.76
CA SER A 131 -5.54 -1.19 5.54
C SER A 131 -6.32 -1.54 6.81
N LEU A 132 -6.25 -0.69 7.83
CA LEU A 132 -7.04 -0.85 9.06
C LEU A 132 -8.54 -1.02 8.78
N LYS A 133 -9.09 -0.20 7.86
CA LYS A 133 -10.50 -0.32 7.44
C LYS A 133 -10.82 -1.71 6.85
N LYS A 134 -9.94 -2.25 6.01
CA LYS A 134 -10.13 -3.59 5.43
C LYS A 134 -10.04 -4.69 6.49
N ILE A 135 -9.17 -4.51 7.48
CA ILE A 135 -9.05 -5.44 8.61
C ILE A 135 -10.33 -5.40 9.46
N GLU A 136 -10.84 -4.21 9.78
CA GLU A 136 -12.10 -4.01 10.50
C GLU A 136 -13.29 -4.71 9.83
N GLU A 137 -13.39 -4.60 8.50
CA GLU A 137 -14.45 -5.21 7.71
C GLU A 137 -14.36 -6.75 7.63
N LYS A 138 -13.14 -7.31 7.59
CA LYS A 138 -12.92 -8.74 7.30
C LYS A 138 -12.57 -9.58 8.51
N ASP A 139 -11.98 -8.99 9.55
CA ASP A 139 -11.43 -9.69 10.70
C ASP A 139 -11.47 -8.77 11.93
N LYS A 140 -12.67 -8.63 12.52
CA LYS A 140 -12.90 -7.80 13.71
C LYS A 140 -12.04 -8.22 14.90
N GLU A 141 -11.73 -9.50 15.03
CA GLU A 141 -10.87 -10.02 16.10
C GLU A 141 -9.45 -9.45 15.96
N MET A 142 -8.83 -9.62 14.78
CA MET A 142 -7.51 -9.05 14.51
C MET A 142 -7.50 -7.52 14.63
N TYR A 143 -8.55 -6.86 14.14
CA TYR A 143 -8.71 -5.41 14.30
C TYR A 143 -8.66 -4.99 15.78
N ASN A 144 -9.46 -5.64 16.62
CA ASN A 144 -9.53 -5.32 18.04
C ASN A 144 -8.21 -5.56 18.77
N GLU A 145 -7.49 -6.65 18.44
CA GLU A 145 -6.15 -6.89 19.00
C GLU A 145 -5.15 -5.81 18.58
N ILE A 146 -5.15 -5.42 17.30
CA ILE A 146 -4.30 -4.33 16.81
C ILE A 146 -4.63 -3.03 17.55
N MET A 147 -5.90 -2.68 17.68
CA MET A 147 -6.30 -1.44 18.36
C MET A 147 -5.93 -1.45 19.85
N LYS A 148 -6.02 -2.60 20.53
CA LYS A 148 -5.48 -2.75 21.90
C LYS A 148 -3.98 -2.54 21.92
N ALA A 149 -3.26 -3.23 21.03
CA ALA A 149 -1.82 -3.11 20.88
C ALA A 149 -1.36 -1.70 20.45
N LEU A 150 -2.22 -0.82 19.93
CA LEU A 150 -1.87 0.58 19.64
C LEU A 150 -2.15 1.54 20.79
N LYS A 151 -3.02 1.17 21.75
CA LYS A 151 -3.42 2.00 22.90
C LYS A 151 -2.56 1.79 24.15
N SER A 152 -1.93 0.62 24.30
CA SER A 152 -0.97 0.34 25.38
C SER A 152 0.27 1.23 25.29
#